data_AF-A0A267WLN1-F1
#
_entry.id   AF-A0A267WLN1-F1
#
_cell.length_a   1.000
_cell.length_b   1.000
_cell.length_c   1.000
_cell.angle_alpha   90.00
_cell.angle_beta   90.00
_cell.angle_gamma   90.00
#
_symmetry.space_group_name_H-M   'P 1'
#
loop_
_entity.id
_entity.type
_entity.pdbx_description
1 polymer ?
#
loop_
_entity_poly.entity_id
_entity_poly.type
_entity_poly.pdbx_seq_one_letter_code
_entity_poly.pdbx_strand_id
1 'polypeptide(L)'
;MEKQIAVVGHKPFEVPSDSAYLGIQVGNGPDIPSLIRDNTGDNISSKNASYCELTAQYWLWKNSTTDIKGLVHYRRILGSPNAHAVPFESIDTRRDKAVTGEEIESLLKSHDVILPKSHNYVSETALGHYERSHISGEGFSIIREYLVAKYPKYVDNLDIVLNSKQSHLLNILIANSNVFDSYSEWLFDVLGEVESKLDISNYSPVEKRVFGYLSELLIDVWVKTNHLSYAELPMLFLEHQNLPKRYFISGLKKLGIVDPASQERAKLKEQMNG
;
A
#
# COMPACT_ATOMS: atom_id res chain seq x y z
N MET A 1 25.11 -7.13 -2.54
CA MET A 1 24.02 -6.67 -1.65
C MET A 1 22.87 -7.64 -1.75
N GLU A 2 22.46 -8.17 -0.61
CA GLU A 2 21.29 -9.06 -0.49
C GLU A 2 20.00 -8.24 -0.60
N LYS A 3 18.98 -8.81 -1.24
CA LYS A 3 17.74 -8.10 -1.59
C LYS A 3 16.56 -9.00 -1.30
N GLN A 4 15.50 -8.43 -0.72
CA GLN A 4 14.24 -9.12 -0.49
C GLN A 4 13.07 -8.22 -0.86
N ILE A 5 12.55 -8.41 -2.07
CA ILE A 5 11.35 -7.74 -2.57
C ILE A 5 10.18 -8.69 -2.38
N ALA A 6 9.41 -8.46 -1.31
CA ALA A 6 8.26 -9.26 -0.97
C ALA A 6 7.11 -9.02 -1.96
N VAL A 7 6.75 -10.05 -2.72
CA VAL A 7 5.51 -10.11 -3.47
C VAL A 7 4.44 -10.69 -2.56
N VAL A 8 3.45 -9.88 -2.18
CA VAL A 8 2.50 -10.21 -1.12
C VAL A 8 1.15 -10.63 -1.70
N GLY A 9 0.57 -11.73 -1.19
CA GLY A 9 -0.77 -12.18 -1.57
C GLY A 9 -1.37 -13.22 -0.62
N HIS A 10 -2.66 -13.53 -0.83
CA HIS A 10 -3.43 -14.47 0.00
C HIS A 10 -3.96 -15.68 -0.78
N LYS A 11 -3.51 -15.84 -2.04
CA LYS A 11 -3.86 -16.93 -2.97
C LYS A 11 -2.60 -17.43 -3.65
N PRO A 12 -2.60 -18.59 -4.33
CA PRO A 12 -1.46 -19.01 -5.13
C PRO A 12 -1.12 -17.97 -6.21
N PHE A 13 0.17 -17.62 -6.30
CA PHE A 13 0.73 -16.74 -7.33
C PHE A 13 2.19 -17.07 -7.59
N GLU A 14 2.70 -16.54 -8.70
CA GLU A 14 4.11 -16.61 -9.07
C GLU A 14 4.78 -15.26 -8.89
N VAL A 15 6.06 -15.30 -8.52
CA VAL A 15 6.92 -14.12 -8.41
C VAL A 15 7.74 -13.92 -9.68
N PRO A 16 8.28 -12.71 -9.93
CA PRO A 16 9.26 -12.53 -11.01
C PRO A 16 10.45 -13.49 -10.87
N SER A 17 11.08 -13.83 -11.99
CA SER A 17 12.17 -14.81 -12.06
C SER A 17 13.50 -14.33 -11.45
N ASP A 18 13.65 -13.02 -11.27
CA ASP A 18 14.82 -12.42 -10.61
C ASP A 18 14.88 -12.84 -9.13
N SER A 19 16.08 -13.24 -8.68
CA SER A 19 16.30 -13.78 -7.34
C SER A 19 16.12 -12.77 -6.20
N ALA A 20 15.98 -11.48 -6.51
CA ALA A 20 15.62 -10.46 -5.53
C ALA A 20 14.19 -10.61 -4.99
N TYR A 21 13.30 -11.31 -5.72
CA TYR A 21 11.90 -11.47 -5.33
C TYR A 21 11.66 -12.70 -4.48
N LEU A 22 10.81 -12.55 -3.47
CA LEU A 22 10.29 -13.66 -2.69
C LEU A 22 8.77 -13.54 -2.53
N GLY A 23 8.09 -14.68 -2.49
CA GLY A 23 6.65 -14.71 -2.27
C GLY A 23 6.32 -14.73 -0.78
N ILE A 24 5.50 -13.80 -0.31
CA ILE A 24 4.93 -13.82 1.04
C ILE A 24 3.42 -14.06 0.97
N GLN A 25 2.98 -15.12 1.63
CA GLN A 25 1.59 -15.42 1.88
C GLN A 25 1.13 -14.75 3.18
N VAL A 26 0.08 -13.95 3.08
CA VAL A 26 -0.60 -13.31 4.22
C VAL A 26 -1.98 -13.90 4.47
N GLY A 27 -2.50 -13.66 5.67
CA GLY A 27 -3.84 -14.07 6.08
C GLY A 27 -3.96 -15.55 6.46
N ASN A 28 -5.17 -15.99 6.78
CA ASN A 28 -5.41 -17.28 7.47
C ASN A 28 -5.70 -18.46 6.52
N GLY A 29 -5.36 -18.33 5.23
CA GLY A 29 -5.53 -19.43 4.26
C GLY A 29 -4.53 -20.56 4.46
N PRO A 30 -4.79 -21.77 3.91
CA PRO A 30 -3.85 -22.89 3.92
C PRO A 30 -2.50 -22.52 3.31
N ASP A 31 -1.42 -23.09 3.83
CA ASP A 31 -0.05 -22.81 3.36
C ASP A 31 0.12 -23.16 1.87
N ILE A 32 0.73 -22.24 1.14
CA ILE A 32 1.05 -22.37 -0.28
C ILE A 32 2.53 -22.75 -0.36
N PRO A 33 2.90 -23.95 -0.88
CA PRO A 33 4.26 -24.48 -0.78
C PRO A 33 5.39 -23.60 -1.34
N SER A 34 5.10 -22.73 -2.31
CA SER A 34 6.09 -21.84 -2.93
C SER A 34 6.22 -20.47 -2.24
N LEU A 35 5.49 -20.22 -1.16
CA LEU A 35 5.41 -18.93 -0.49
C LEU A 35 5.82 -19.03 0.99
N ILE A 36 6.47 -17.98 1.49
CA ILE A 36 6.80 -17.82 2.92
C ILE A 36 5.58 -17.27 3.65
N ARG A 37 5.34 -17.74 4.87
CA ARG A 37 4.26 -17.24 5.72
C ARG A 37 4.72 -16.06 6.58
N ASP A 38 3.90 -15.02 6.66
CA ASP A 38 4.13 -13.85 7.53
C ASP A 38 3.83 -14.10 9.02
N ASN A 39 3.56 -15.35 9.41
CA ASN A 39 3.12 -15.75 10.75
C ASN A 39 4.22 -16.41 11.60
N THR A 40 5.49 -16.15 11.26
CA THR A 40 6.68 -16.69 11.95
C THR A 40 7.49 -15.56 12.57
N GLY A 41 8.34 -15.85 13.56
CA GLY A 41 9.15 -14.81 14.22
C GLY A 41 8.31 -13.71 14.88
N ASP A 42 8.82 -12.49 14.92
CA ASP A 42 8.04 -11.32 15.38
C ASP A 42 7.09 -10.88 14.26
N ASN A 43 5.77 -10.95 14.53
CA ASN A 43 4.76 -10.76 13.50
C ASN A 43 3.43 -10.23 14.04
N ILE A 44 2.64 -9.70 13.11
CA ILE A 44 1.24 -9.26 13.32
C ILE A 44 0.28 -9.96 12.35
N SER A 45 0.60 -11.18 11.91
CA SER A 45 -0.20 -11.93 10.91
C SER A 45 -1.68 -12.06 11.28
N SER A 46 -2.00 -12.18 12.57
CA SER A 46 -3.37 -12.23 13.10
C SER A 46 -4.19 -10.97 12.79
N LYS A 47 -3.53 -9.84 12.51
CA LYS A 47 -4.16 -8.55 12.18
C LYS A 47 -4.39 -8.35 10.68
N ASN A 48 -4.13 -9.36 9.83
CA ASN A 48 -4.23 -9.23 8.37
C ASN A 48 -5.62 -8.78 7.88
N ALA A 49 -6.69 -9.13 8.60
CA ALA A 49 -8.05 -8.67 8.26
C ALA A 49 -8.18 -7.13 8.22
N SER A 50 -7.34 -6.41 8.98
CA SER A 50 -7.37 -4.96 9.07
C SER A 50 -6.12 -4.26 8.54
N TYR A 51 -4.95 -4.88 8.70
CA TYR A 51 -3.66 -4.36 8.22
C TYR A 51 -3.31 -4.81 6.80
N CYS A 52 -4.00 -5.83 6.26
CA CYS A 52 -3.80 -6.34 4.91
C CYS A 52 -2.32 -6.67 4.62
N GLU A 53 -1.78 -6.26 3.49
CA GLU A 53 -0.40 -6.50 3.06
C GLU A 53 0.65 -5.90 4.02
N LEU A 54 0.27 -4.96 4.90
CA LEU A 54 1.19 -4.43 5.92
C LEU A 54 1.67 -5.50 6.92
N THR A 55 0.93 -6.60 7.10
CA THR A 55 1.43 -7.69 7.97
C THR A 55 2.71 -8.30 7.41
N ALA A 56 2.85 -8.37 6.09
CA ALA A 56 4.10 -8.76 5.43
C ALA A 56 5.18 -7.68 5.54
N GLN A 57 4.83 -6.39 5.46
CA GLN A 57 5.79 -5.30 5.71
C GLN A 57 6.37 -5.37 7.14
N TYR A 58 5.51 -5.56 8.14
CA TYR A 58 5.93 -5.73 9.53
C TYR A 58 6.85 -6.94 9.68
N TRP A 59 6.45 -8.08 9.10
CA TRP A 59 7.24 -9.30 9.15
C TRP A 59 8.63 -9.10 8.50
N LEU A 60 8.69 -8.46 7.34
CA LEU A 60 9.95 -8.18 6.65
C LEU A 60 10.83 -7.22 7.45
N TRP A 61 10.23 -6.18 8.06
CA TRP A 61 10.94 -5.26 8.94
C TRP A 61 11.60 -5.99 10.12
N LYS A 62 10.88 -6.88 10.79
CA LYS A 62 11.36 -7.54 12.01
C LYS A 62 12.27 -8.74 11.79
N ASN A 63 12.12 -9.45 10.66
CA ASN A 63 12.73 -10.77 10.47
C ASN A 63 13.79 -10.82 9.36
N SER A 64 13.91 -9.76 8.55
CA SER A 64 14.93 -9.67 7.49
C SER A 64 16.10 -8.76 7.86
N THR A 65 17.31 -9.21 7.53
CA THR A 65 18.56 -8.45 7.68
C THR A 65 19.17 -8.06 6.33
N THR A 66 18.43 -8.14 5.23
CA THR A 66 18.98 -7.83 3.89
C THR A 66 19.23 -6.35 3.69
N ASP A 67 20.15 -6.01 2.78
CA ASP A 67 20.55 -4.62 2.51
C ASP A 67 19.42 -3.80 1.86
N ILE A 68 18.60 -4.45 1.02
CA ILE A 68 17.46 -3.84 0.33
C ILE A 68 16.20 -4.63 0.66
N LYS A 69 15.13 -3.91 0.99
CA LYS A 69 13.81 -4.46 1.32
C LYS A 69 12.76 -3.80 0.46
N GLY A 70 11.71 -4.55 0.10
CA GLY A 70 10.61 -4.01 -0.65
C GLY A 70 9.31 -4.76 -0.45
N LEU A 71 8.20 -4.07 -0.72
CA LEU A 71 6.85 -4.59 -0.69
C LEU A 71 6.17 -4.29 -2.03
N VAL A 72 5.71 -5.33 -2.71
CA VAL A 72 4.88 -5.24 -3.92
C VAL A 72 3.72 -6.23 -3.80
N HIS A 73 2.71 -6.13 -4.67
CA HIS A 73 1.53 -6.97 -4.59
C HIS A 73 1.55 -8.05 -5.66
N TYR A 74 0.99 -9.22 -5.36
CA TYR A 74 0.94 -10.32 -6.33
C TYR A 74 0.16 -10.01 -7.61
N ARG A 75 -0.72 -9.01 -7.58
CA ARG A 75 -1.50 -8.55 -8.74
C ARG A 75 -0.92 -7.29 -9.39
N ARG A 76 0.03 -6.62 -8.71
CA ARG A 76 0.57 -5.30 -9.08
C ARG A 76 2.02 -5.21 -8.64
N ILE A 77 2.92 -5.29 -9.61
CA ILE A 77 4.37 -5.20 -9.39
C ILE A 77 4.94 -3.96 -10.06
N LEU A 78 6.15 -3.55 -9.69
CA LEU A 78 6.89 -2.51 -10.40
C LEU A 78 7.60 -3.11 -11.61
N GLY A 79 7.46 -2.46 -12.76
CA GLY A 79 8.18 -2.81 -13.97
C GLY A 79 9.51 -2.07 -14.09
N SER A 80 10.42 -2.58 -14.91
CA SER A 80 11.63 -1.87 -15.31
C SER A 80 11.30 -0.46 -15.83
N PRO A 81 12.23 0.52 -15.77
CA PRO A 81 11.94 1.92 -16.12
C PRO A 81 11.25 2.14 -17.48
N ASN A 82 11.57 1.30 -18.47
CA ASN A 82 11.02 1.38 -19.83
C ASN A 82 9.85 0.40 -20.10
N ALA A 83 9.42 -0.32 -19.06
CA ALA A 83 8.32 -1.27 -19.18
C ALA A 83 6.99 -0.53 -19.45
N HIS A 84 6.22 -1.08 -20.37
CA HIS A 84 4.91 -0.56 -20.73
C HIS A 84 3.93 -1.71 -20.96
N ALA A 85 2.66 -1.42 -20.67
CA ALA A 85 1.58 -2.37 -20.87
C ALA A 85 1.36 -2.61 -22.37
N VAL A 86 1.40 -3.87 -22.79
CA VAL A 86 1.09 -4.27 -24.16
C VAL A 86 -0.31 -4.90 -24.20
N PRO A 87 -1.21 -4.47 -25.11
CA PRO A 87 -2.52 -5.08 -25.26
C PRO A 87 -2.42 -6.58 -25.51
N PHE A 88 -3.31 -7.36 -24.88
CA PHE A 88 -3.40 -8.83 -25.03
C PHE A 88 -2.17 -9.63 -24.59
N GLU A 89 -1.19 -8.99 -23.96
CA GLU A 89 -0.03 -9.66 -23.39
C GLU A 89 -0.42 -10.60 -22.25
N SER A 90 0.23 -11.77 -22.18
CA SER A 90 0.03 -12.75 -21.11
C SER A 90 0.49 -12.21 -19.76
N ILE A 91 0.01 -12.83 -18.68
CA ILE A 91 0.44 -12.46 -17.32
C ILE A 91 1.94 -12.74 -17.14
N ASP A 92 2.44 -13.85 -17.71
CA ASP A 92 3.86 -14.24 -17.61
C ASP A 92 4.77 -13.21 -18.28
N THR A 93 4.45 -12.81 -19.52
CA THR A 93 5.24 -11.80 -20.23
C THR A 93 5.20 -10.43 -19.55
N ARG A 94 4.10 -10.07 -18.86
CA ARG A 94 4.07 -8.87 -18.01
C ARG A 94 4.97 -9.03 -16.79
N ARG A 95 4.96 -10.21 -16.16
CA ARG A 95 5.78 -10.50 -14.99
C ARG A 95 7.28 -10.45 -15.32
N ASP A 96 7.66 -10.89 -16.52
CA ASP A 96 9.05 -10.86 -17.02
C ASP A 96 9.57 -9.43 -17.25
N LYS A 97 8.70 -8.42 -17.22
CA LYS A 97 9.07 -7.00 -17.29
C LYS A 97 9.22 -6.35 -15.91
N ALA A 98 9.18 -7.13 -14.83
CA ALA A 98 9.44 -6.65 -13.48
C ALA A 98 10.82 -5.96 -13.42
N VAL A 99 10.93 -4.94 -12.56
CA VAL A 99 12.23 -4.30 -12.30
C VAL A 99 13.22 -5.33 -11.75
N THR A 100 14.44 -5.38 -12.30
CA THR A 100 15.43 -6.38 -11.87
C THR A 100 16.15 -5.96 -10.59
N GLY A 101 16.79 -6.91 -9.91
CA GLY A 101 17.64 -6.63 -8.76
C GLY A 101 18.79 -5.67 -9.09
N GLU A 102 19.35 -5.75 -10.31
CA GLU A 102 20.40 -4.84 -10.80
C GLU A 102 19.86 -3.42 -11.02
N GLU A 103 18.67 -3.29 -11.60
CA GLU A 103 18.01 -1.99 -11.79
C GLU A 103 17.66 -1.33 -10.46
N ILE A 104 17.10 -2.10 -9.50
CA ILE A 104 16.83 -1.63 -8.13
C ILE A 104 18.11 -1.08 -7.49
N GLU A 105 19.21 -1.85 -7.55
CA GLU A 105 20.49 -1.43 -6.98
C GLU A 105 21.05 -0.17 -7.66
N SER A 106 20.89 -0.05 -8.98
CA SER A 106 21.31 1.13 -9.72
C SER A 106 20.52 2.38 -9.32
N LEU A 107 19.19 2.25 -9.18
CA LEU A 107 18.30 3.35 -8.79
C LEU A 107 18.59 3.83 -7.37
N LEU A 108 18.81 2.91 -6.43
CA LEU A 108 19.08 3.22 -5.02
C LEU A 108 20.49 3.79 -4.76
N LYS A 109 21.35 3.89 -5.78
CA LYS A 109 22.60 4.67 -5.69
C LYS A 109 22.36 6.18 -5.78
N SER A 110 21.27 6.59 -6.40
CA SER A 110 20.95 8.01 -6.64
C SER A 110 19.63 8.47 -6.02
N HIS A 111 18.85 7.55 -5.45
CA HIS A 111 17.57 7.83 -4.80
C HIS A 111 17.46 7.04 -3.50
N ASP A 112 16.69 7.56 -2.54
CA ASP A 112 16.50 6.92 -1.24
C ASP A 112 15.45 5.79 -1.29
N VAL A 113 14.42 5.95 -2.12
CA VAL A 113 13.30 5.00 -2.24
C VAL A 113 12.79 4.89 -3.69
N ILE A 114 12.27 3.73 -4.05
CA ILE A 114 11.58 3.48 -5.31
C ILE A 114 10.09 3.31 -5.01
N LEU A 115 9.25 4.04 -5.73
CA LEU A 115 7.80 4.08 -5.58
C LEU A 115 7.12 3.75 -6.92
N PRO A 116 5.84 3.34 -6.92
CA PRO A 116 5.06 3.30 -8.16
C PRO A 116 4.89 4.71 -8.73
N LYS A 117 4.60 4.86 -10.02
CA LYS A 117 4.12 6.15 -10.53
C LYS A 117 2.90 6.61 -9.74
N SER A 118 2.97 7.84 -9.24
CA SER A 118 1.90 8.47 -8.47
C SER A 118 0.59 8.59 -9.25
N HIS A 119 -0.51 8.50 -8.51
CA HIS A 119 -1.86 8.69 -9.01
C HIS A 119 -2.22 10.17 -9.01
N ASN A 120 -2.80 10.66 -10.12
CA ASN A 120 -3.27 12.04 -10.24
C ASN A 120 -4.79 12.12 -10.02
N TYR A 121 -5.21 12.84 -8.99
CA TYR A 121 -6.59 13.17 -8.71
C TYR A 121 -7.04 14.36 -9.56
N VAL A 122 -8.09 14.18 -10.37
CA VAL A 122 -8.52 15.23 -11.32
C VAL A 122 -9.32 16.33 -10.62
N SER A 123 -10.33 15.96 -9.84
CA SER A 123 -11.34 16.88 -9.29
C SER A 123 -11.41 16.86 -7.76
N GLU A 124 -10.45 16.23 -7.09
CA GLU A 124 -10.49 15.98 -5.64
C GLU A 124 -9.10 16.04 -5.01
N THR A 125 -9.08 16.22 -3.70
CA THR A 125 -7.88 16.02 -2.88
C THR A 125 -7.72 14.54 -2.54
N ALA A 126 -6.52 14.14 -2.08
CA ALA A 126 -6.27 12.78 -1.61
C ALA A 126 -7.24 12.37 -0.50
N LEU A 127 -7.49 13.26 0.48
CA LEU A 127 -8.50 13.02 1.52
C LEU A 127 -9.91 12.90 0.94
N GLY A 128 -10.29 13.79 0.02
CA GLY A 128 -11.61 13.72 -0.62
C GLY A 128 -11.83 12.42 -1.40
N HIS A 129 -10.78 11.87 -2.01
CA HIS A 129 -10.81 10.56 -2.66
C HIS A 129 -10.95 9.42 -1.67
N TYR A 130 -10.21 9.51 -0.58
CA TYR A 130 -10.30 8.55 0.52
C TYR A 130 -11.72 8.51 1.08
N GLU A 131 -12.29 9.67 1.46
CA GLU A 131 -13.59 9.76 2.13
C GLU A 131 -14.78 9.38 1.24
N ARG A 132 -14.61 9.38 -0.09
CA ARG A 132 -15.57 8.82 -1.04
C ARG A 132 -15.44 7.32 -1.21
N SER A 133 -14.25 6.78 -0.96
CA SER A 133 -13.97 5.36 -1.13
C SER A 133 -14.19 4.58 0.17
N HIS A 134 -13.96 5.24 1.30
CA HIS A 134 -13.95 4.66 2.64
C HIS A 134 -14.65 5.55 3.65
N ILE A 135 -15.27 4.93 4.66
CA ILE A 135 -16.01 5.64 5.72
C ILE A 135 -15.12 6.15 6.84
N SER A 136 -13.88 5.67 6.90
CA SER A 136 -12.95 5.81 8.02
C SER A 136 -12.05 7.04 7.93
N GLY A 137 -12.54 8.13 7.33
CA GLY A 137 -11.80 9.39 7.20
C GLY A 137 -11.40 10.00 8.55
N GLU A 138 -12.19 9.73 9.60
CA GLU A 138 -11.91 10.12 10.99
C GLU A 138 -10.56 9.59 11.51
N GLY A 139 -10.03 8.51 10.93
CA GLY A 139 -8.70 8.00 11.24
C GLY A 139 -7.61 9.06 11.04
N PHE A 140 -7.75 9.97 10.07
CA PHE A 140 -6.78 11.05 9.86
C PHE A 140 -6.81 12.12 10.94
N SER A 141 -7.95 12.34 11.60
CA SER A 141 -8.02 13.22 12.78
C SER A 141 -7.24 12.64 13.94
N ILE A 142 -7.39 11.33 14.20
CA ILE A 142 -6.63 10.60 15.23
C ILE A 142 -5.13 10.66 14.93
N ILE A 143 -4.74 10.40 13.67
CA ILE A 143 -3.34 10.51 13.22
C ILE A 143 -2.82 11.92 13.50
N ARG A 144 -3.56 12.95 13.09
CA ARG A 144 -3.11 14.34 13.25
C ARG A 144 -2.89 14.71 14.72
N GLU A 145 -3.82 14.35 15.60
CA GLU A 145 -3.68 14.57 17.05
C GLU A 145 -2.43 13.89 17.61
N TYR A 146 -2.18 12.65 17.18
CA TYR A 146 -0.99 11.90 17.60
C TYR A 146 0.32 12.52 17.08
N LEU A 147 0.34 12.95 15.82
CA LEU A 147 1.49 13.63 15.24
C LEU A 147 1.76 14.95 15.97
N VAL A 148 0.74 15.72 16.36
CA VAL A 148 0.94 16.95 17.16
C VAL A 148 1.65 16.62 18.48
N ALA A 149 1.27 15.53 19.14
CA ALA A 149 1.84 15.15 20.43
C ALA A 149 3.25 14.53 20.33
N LYS A 150 3.50 13.64 19.36
CA LYS A 150 4.72 12.80 19.30
C LYS A 150 5.65 13.13 18.14
N TYR A 151 5.11 13.63 17.03
CA TYR A 151 5.83 13.82 15.77
C TYR A 151 5.53 15.18 15.13
N PRO A 152 5.73 16.32 15.83
CA PRO A 152 5.23 17.61 15.38
C PRO A 152 5.76 18.02 13.99
N LYS A 153 6.96 17.55 13.60
CA LYS A 153 7.53 17.79 12.27
C LYS A 153 6.72 17.19 11.09
N TYR A 154 5.83 16.24 11.35
CA TYR A 154 5.02 15.57 10.33
C TYR A 154 3.66 16.22 10.10
N VAL A 155 3.21 17.12 10.99
CA VAL A 155 1.84 17.68 10.97
C VAL A 155 1.60 18.47 9.68
N ASP A 156 2.51 19.38 9.33
CA ASP A 156 2.37 20.21 8.13
C ASP A 156 2.35 19.35 6.86
N ASN A 157 3.20 18.32 6.79
CA ASN A 157 3.23 17.41 5.65
C ASN A 157 2.01 16.49 5.58
N LEU A 158 1.40 16.13 6.72
CA LEU A 158 0.11 15.44 6.72
C LEU A 158 -0.94 16.34 6.06
N ASP A 159 -1.07 17.59 6.52
CA ASP A 159 -2.05 18.53 5.97
C ASP A 159 -1.81 18.79 4.47
N ILE A 160 -0.54 18.90 4.03
CA ILE A 160 -0.17 19.02 2.61
C ILE A 160 -0.61 17.79 1.80
N VAL A 161 -0.31 16.58 2.28
CA VAL A 161 -0.62 15.34 1.56
C VAL A 161 -2.12 15.12 1.46
N LEU A 162 -2.87 15.33 2.55
CA LEU A 162 -4.33 15.20 2.56
C LEU A 162 -5.01 16.15 1.56
N ASN A 163 -4.42 17.33 1.33
CA ASN A 163 -4.89 18.32 0.35
C ASN A 163 -4.28 18.17 -1.05
N SER A 164 -3.35 17.23 -1.25
CA SER A 164 -2.67 17.02 -2.52
C SER A 164 -3.63 16.49 -3.60
N LYS A 165 -3.31 16.81 -4.87
CA LYS A 165 -3.95 16.20 -6.05
C LYS A 165 -3.14 15.06 -6.65
N GLN A 166 -2.14 14.58 -5.91
CA GLN A 166 -1.27 13.48 -6.30
C GLN A 166 -0.86 12.65 -5.09
N SER A 167 -0.82 11.33 -5.22
CA SER A 167 -0.33 10.44 -4.16
C SER A 167 0.25 9.11 -4.67
N HIS A 168 1.14 8.52 -3.89
CA HIS A 168 1.67 7.17 -4.10
C HIS A 168 0.82 6.14 -3.36
N LEU A 169 -0.11 5.52 -4.08
CA LEU A 169 -1.07 4.57 -3.51
C LEU A 169 -0.50 3.15 -3.39
N LEU A 170 -1.28 2.27 -2.75
CA LEU A 170 -1.08 0.83 -2.65
C LEU A 170 0.04 0.34 -1.70
N ASN A 171 0.63 1.17 -0.85
CA ASN A 171 1.69 0.71 0.09
C ASN A 171 2.88 0.01 -0.60
N ILE A 172 3.16 0.34 -1.86
CA ILE A 172 4.29 -0.22 -2.62
C ILE A 172 5.53 0.64 -2.41
N LEU A 173 6.62 0.03 -1.96
CA LEU A 173 7.93 0.68 -1.84
C LEU A 173 9.08 -0.32 -1.96
N ILE A 174 10.23 0.14 -2.44
CA ILE A 174 11.51 -0.58 -2.38
C ILE A 174 12.58 0.40 -1.92
N ALA A 175 13.38 0.06 -0.91
CA ALA A 175 14.40 0.94 -0.36
C ALA A 175 15.57 0.17 0.26
N ASN A 176 16.66 0.89 0.56
CA ASN A 176 17.68 0.38 1.48
C ASN A 176 17.05 0.08 2.85
N SER A 177 17.57 -0.93 3.55
CA SER A 177 17.01 -1.44 4.81
C SER A 177 16.78 -0.37 5.86
N ASN A 178 17.74 0.55 6.05
CA ASN A 178 17.59 1.66 7.00
C ASN A 178 16.37 2.55 6.71
N VAL A 179 16.10 2.81 5.42
CA VAL A 179 14.98 3.64 4.95
C VAL A 179 13.66 2.88 5.13
N PHE A 180 13.62 1.60 4.73
CA PHE A 180 12.45 0.73 4.89
C PHE A 180 12.08 0.50 6.37
N ASP A 181 13.08 0.25 7.21
CA ASP A 181 12.89 -0.05 8.63
C ASP A 181 12.47 1.20 9.41
N SER A 182 13.06 2.36 9.11
CA SER A 182 12.65 3.64 9.70
C SER A 182 11.22 4.04 9.30
N TYR A 183 10.82 3.78 8.05
CA TYR A 183 9.43 3.97 7.62
C TYR A 183 8.49 3.03 8.36
N SER A 184 8.83 1.74 8.44
CA SER A 184 8.01 0.74 9.11
C SER A 184 7.83 1.06 10.59
N GLU A 185 8.89 1.44 11.29
CA GLU A 185 8.82 1.85 12.69
C GLU A 185 7.84 3.00 12.91
N TRP A 186 7.99 4.08 12.12
CA TRP A 186 7.09 5.23 12.21
C TRP A 186 5.64 4.88 11.82
N LEU A 187 5.45 4.11 10.75
CA LEU A 187 4.14 3.72 10.25
C LEU A 187 3.37 2.90 11.29
N PHE A 188 3.98 1.86 11.84
CA PHE A 188 3.30 0.98 12.80
C PHE A 188 3.07 1.65 14.15
N ASP A 189 3.91 2.60 14.56
CA ASP A 189 3.65 3.41 15.74
C ASP A 189 2.43 4.33 15.54
N VAL A 190 2.34 5.01 14.40
CA VAL A 190 1.18 5.87 14.06
C VAL A 190 -0.11 5.05 13.91
N LEU A 191 -0.06 3.91 13.19
CA LEU A 191 -1.24 3.05 13.02
C LEU A 191 -1.67 2.40 14.33
N GLY A 192 -0.73 2.08 15.23
CA GLY A 192 -1.02 1.55 16.56
C GLY A 192 -1.85 2.51 17.40
N GLU A 193 -1.61 3.82 17.27
CA GLU A 193 -2.46 4.83 17.92
C GLU A 193 -3.88 4.80 17.35
N VAL A 194 -4.03 4.75 16.03
CA VAL A 194 -5.36 4.69 15.40
C VAL A 194 -6.10 3.43 15.83
N GLU A 195 -5.42 2.28 15.84
CA GLU A 195 -5.97 1.01 16.29
C GLU A 195 -6.47 1.06 17.74
N SER A 196 -5.81 1.84 18.61
CA SER A 196 -6.21 1.97 20.01
C SER A 196 -7.48 2.81 20.24
N LYS A 197 -7.85 3.67 19.28
CA LYS A 197 -8.95 4.65 19.42
C LYS A 197 -10.11 4.42 18.46
N LEU A 198 -9.88 3.85 17.30
CA LEU A 198 -10.89 3.68 16.25
C LEU A 198 -11.65 2.36 16.42
N ASP A 199 -12.93 2.44 16.77
CA ASP A 199 -13.80 1.26 16.83
C ASP A 199 -14.26 0.86 15.42
N ILE A 200 -13.80 -0.32 14.97
CA ILE A 200 -14.17 -0.91 13.68
C ILE A 200 -15.06 -2.15 13.82
N SER A 201 -15.59 -2.42 15.02
CA SER A 201 -16.37 -3.63 15.31
C SER A 201 -17.54 -3.82 14.33
N ASN A 202 -18.25 -2.72 14.06
CA ASN A 202 -19.42 -2.65 13.19
C ASN A 202 -19.08 -2.45 11.71
N TYR A 203 -17.81 -2.26 11.34
CA TYR A 203 -17.43 -2.07 9.94
C TYR A 203 -17.67 -3.34 9.12
N SER A 204 -18.02 -3.16 7.84
CA SER A 204 -18.08 -4.28 6.90
C SER A 204 -16.70 -4.92 6.72
N PRO A 205 -16.61 -6.18 6.23
CA PRO A 205 -15.31 -6.82 6.00
C PRO A 205 -14.36 -6.04 5.09
N VAL A 206 -14.92 -5.21 4.18
CA VAL A 206 -14.12 -4.32 3.32
C VAL A 206 -13.59 -3.14 4.13
N GLU A 207 -14.44 -2.45 4.89
CA GLU A 207 -14.05 -1.27 5.64
C GLU A 207 -13.16 -1.60 6.86
N LYS A 208 -13.22 -2.83 7.37
CA LYS A 208 -12.28 -3.31 8.41
C LYS A 208 -10.81 -3.23 8.01
N ARG A 209 -10.51 -3.10 6.72
CA ARG A 209 -9.16 -2.92 6.13
C ARG A 209 -8.58 -1.51 6.32
N VAL A 210 -9.16 -0.72 7.22
CA VAL A 210 -8.85 0.70 7.46
C VAL A 210 -7.36 1.00 7.58
N PHE A 211 -6.57 0.19 8.29
CA PHE A 211 -5.15 0.48 8.48
C PHE A 211 -4.34 0.31 7.18
N GLY A 212 -4.75 -0.65 6.34
CA GLY A 212 -4.26 -0.78 4.98
C GLY A 212 -4.61 0.43 4.10
N TYR A 213 -5.77 1.06 4.30
CA TYR A 213 -6.17 2.24 3.54
C TYR A 213 -5.52 3.54 4.02
N LEU A 214 -5.45 3.76 5.34
CA LEU A 214 -4.84 4.96 5.91
C LEU A 214 -3.36 5.05 5.54
N SER A 215 -2.65 3.92 5.58
CA SER A 215 -1.23 3.82 5.23
C SER A 215 -0.92 4.26 3.80
N GLU A 216 -1.86 4.13 2.86
CA GLU A 216 -1.63 4.53 1.47
C GLU A 216 -1.32 6.03 1.34
N LEU A 217 -1.82 6.88 2.23
CA LEU A 217 -1.48 8.30 2.24
C LEU A 217 -0.27 8.61 3.15
N LEU A 218 0.04 7.76 4.12
CA LEU A 218 1.11 8.00 5.09
C LEU A 218 2.52 7.88 4.48
N ILE A 219 2.69 7.10 3.42
CA ILE A 219 3.99 7.00 2.73
C ILE A 219 4.47 8.35 2.22
N ASP A 220 3.59 9.15 1.61
CA ASP A 220 3.92 10.48 1.10
C ASP A 220 4.23 11.47 2.22
N VAL A 221 3.53 11.35 3.35
CA VAL A 221 3.80 12.17 4.55
C VAL A 221 5.22 11.91 5.04
N TRP A 222 5.62 10.63 5.08
CA TRP A 222 6.94 10.23 5.52
C TRP A 222 8.05 10.65 4.54
N VAL A 223 7.86 10.41 3.24
CA VAL A 223 8.81 10.82 2.18
C VAL A 223 9.05 12.32 2.22
N LYS A 224 7.98 13.13 2.28
CA LYS A 224 8.10 14.60 2.30
C LYS A 224 8.77 15.11 3.58
N THR A 225 8.38 14.57 4.74
CA THR A 225 8.90 15.03 6.03
C THR A 225 10.38 14.74 6.22
N ASN A 226 10.85 13.62 5.66
CA ASN A 226 12.26 13.21 5.77
C ASN A 226 13.09 13.61 4.54
N HIS A 227 12.52 14.42 3.63
CA HIS A 227 13.19 14.94 2.44
C HIS A 227 13.83 13.87 1.56
N LEU A 228 13.16 12.73 1.41
CA LEU A 228 13.69 11.60 0.67
C LEU A 228 13.50 11.80 -0.83
N SER A 229 14.58 11.56 -1.56
CA SER A 229 14.55 11.45 -3.02
C SER A 229 13.95 10.12 -3.44
N TYR A 230 13.17 10.11 -4.53
CA TYR A 230 12.53 8.88 -4.98
C TYR A 230 12.55 8.71 -6.49
N ALA A 231 12.64 7.46 -6.93
CA ALA A 231 12.44 7.07 -8.32
C ALA A 231 11.02 6.48 -8.49
N GLU A 232 10.30 6.92 -9.52
CA GLU A 232 8.98 6.35 -9.86
C GLU A 232 9.09 5.32 -10.99
N LEU A 233 8.54 4.13 -10.76
CA LEU A 233 8.50 3.05 -11.76
C LEU A 233 7.08 2.76 -12.25
N PRO A 234 6.93 2.31 -13.52
CA PRO A 234 5.62 1.93 -14.05
C PRO A 234 5.06 0.73 -13.26
N MET A 235 3.75 0.78 -12.99
CA MET A 235 3.04 -0.32 -12.34
C MET A 235 2.52 -1.31 -13.39
N LEU A 236 2.85 -2.59 -13.23
CA LEU A 236 2.39 -3.68 -14.09
C LEU A 236 1.24 -4.43 -13.41
N PHE A 237 0.13 -4.60 -14.13
CA PHE A 237 -1.05 -5.30 -13.63
C PHE A 237 -1.04 -6.76 -14.09
N LEU A 238 -1.00 -7.69 -13.13
CA LEU A 238 -0.95 -9.14 -13.32
C LEU A 238 -2.34 -9.81 -13.19
N GLU A 239 -3.40 -9.01 -13.31
CA GLU A 239 -4.77 -9.51 -13.45
C GLU A 239 -5.43 -8.91 -14.68
N HIS A 240 -6.35 -9.67 -15.27
CA HIS A 240 -7.15 -9.17 -16.38
C HIS A 240 -7.96 -7.94 -15.94
N GLN A 241 -7.66 -6.78 -16.54
CA GLN A 241 -8.36 -5.54 -16.28
C GLN A 241 -9.54 -5.40 -17.25
N ASN A 242 -10.77 -5.31 -16.73
CA ASN A 242 -11.90 -4.87 -17.54
C ASN A 242 -11.85 -3.34 -17.68
N LEU A 243 -11.01 -2.87 -18.60
CA LEU A 243 -10.76 -1.44 -18.84
C LEU A 243 -12.06 -0.66 -19.14
N PRO A 244 -12.98 -1.14 -20.01
CA PRO A 244 -14.25 -0.44 -20.25
C PRO A 244 -15.05 -0.22 -18.97
N LYS A 245 -15.22 -1.25 -18.14
CA LYS A 245 -15.92 -1.13 -16.85
C LYS A 245 -15.21 -0.15 -15.91
N ARG A 246 -13.88 -0.19 -15.87
CA ARG A 246 -13.07 0.73 -15.03
C ARG A 246 -13.25 2.18 -15.45
N TYR A 247 -13.20 2.49 -16.75
CA TYR A 247 -13.42 3.86 -17.24
C TYR A 247 -14.86 4.32 -17.03
N PHE A 248 -15.85 3.45 -17.23
CA PHE A 248 -17.26 3.75 -16.97
C PHE A 248 -17.49 4.10 -15.49
N ILE A 249 -17.03 3.27 -14.56
CA ILE A 249 -17.14 3.53 -13.11
C ILE A 249 -16.39 4.82 -12.73
N SER A 250 -15.20 5.05 -13.28
CA SER A 250 -14.46 6.29 -13.06
C SER A 250 -15.25 7.53 -13.51
N GLY A 251 -15.93 7.45 -14.67
CA GLY A 251 -16.83 8.50 -15.13
C GLY A 251 -18.01 8.74 -14.19
N LEU A 252 -18.66 7.67 -13.71
CA LEU A 252 -19.77 7.78 -12.74
C LEU A 252 -19.32 8.37 -11.41
N LYS A 253 -18.13 8.01 -10.91
CA LYS A 253 -17.54 8.63 -9.71
C LYS A 253 -17.32 10.13 -9.90
N LYS A 254 -16.77 10.55 -11.06
CA LYS A 254 -16.57 11.98 -11.38
C LYS A 254 -17.87 12.77 -11.44
N LEU A 255 -18.98 12.13 -11.81
CA LEU A 255 -20.31 12.73 -11.83
C LEU A 255 -21.03 12.68 -10.47
N GLY A 256 -20.41 12.14 -9.42
CA GLY A 256 -21.01 11.99 -8.09
C GLY A 256 -22.12 10.92 -8.02
N ILE A 257 -22.26 10.10 -9.06
CA ILE A 257 -23.31 9.06 -9.15
C ILE A 257 -22.92 7.82 -8.33
N VAL A 258 -21.62 7.55 -8.21
CA VAL A 258 -21.09 6.42 -7.44
C VAL A 258 -20.23 6.93 -6.29
N ASP A 259 -20.72 6.74 -5.07
CA ASP A 259 -20.03 7.02 -3.81
C ASP A 259 -20.11 5.77 -2.91
N PRO A 260 -19.10 4.89 -2.96
CA PRO A 260 -19.05 3.68 -2.14
C PRO A 260 -19.17 3.96 -0.64
N ALA A 261 -18.54 5.02 -0.14
CA ALA A 261 -18.59 5.37 1.27
C ALA A 261 -19.99 5.79 1.71
N SER A 262 -20.74 6.50 0.86
CA SER A 262 -22.15 6.81 1.12
C SER A 262 -23.02 5.55 1.22
N GLN A 263 -22.78 4.53 0.39
CA GLN A 263 -23.51 3.26 0.46
C GLN A 263 -23.18 2.48 1.75
N GLU A 264 -21.91 2.44 2.16
CA GLU A 264 -21.51 1.79 3.41
C GLU A 264 -22.06 2.53 4.64
N ARG A 265 -22.05 3.87 4.64
CA ARG A 265 -22.68 4.68 5.70
C ARG A 265 -24.17 4.43 5.83
N ALA A 266 -24.88 4.20 4.72
CA ALA A 266 -26.30 3.85 4.75
C ALA A 266 -26.54 2.49 5.43
N LYS A 267 -25.77 1.46 5.05
CA LYS A 267 -25.86 0.12 5.66
C LYS A 267 -25.57 0.14 7.16
N LEU A 268 -24.57 0.91 7.60
CA LEU A 268 -24.24 1.03 9.03
C LEU A 268 -25.37 1.68 9.82
N LYS A 269 -26.01 2.73 9.28
CA LYS A 269 -27.17 3.35 9.93
C LYS A 269 -28.35 2.38 10.04
N GLU A 270 -28.59 1.56 9.04
CA GLU A 270 -29.63 0.51 9.10
C GLU A 270 -29.32 -0.53 10.18
N GLN A 271 -28.05 -0.95 10.33
CA GLN A 271 -27.64 -1.91 11.36
C GLN A 271 -27.73 -1.36 12.79
N MET A 272 -27.48 -0.07 12.99
CA MET A 272 -27.54 0.56 14.33
C MET A 272 -28.98 0.86 14.78
N ASN A 273 -29.92 0.97 13.82
CA ASN A 273 -31.32 1.32 14.08
C ASN A 273 -32.26 0.10 14.14
N GLY A 274 -31.75 -1.11 13.90
CA GLY A 274 -32.50 -2.37 13.96
C GLY A 274 -32.06 -3.25 15.11
#